data_AF-A0A7J3J0I3-F1
#
_entry.id   AF-A0A7J3J0I3-F1
#
_cell.length_a   1.000
_cell.length_b   1.000
_cell.length_c   1.000
_cell.angle_alpha   90.00
_cell.angle_beta   90.00
_cell.angle_gamma   90.00
#
_symmetry.space_group_name_H-M   'P 1'
#
loop_
_entity.id
_entity.type
_entity.pdbx_description
1 polymer ?
#
loop_
_entity_poly.entity_id
_entity_poly.type
_entity_poly.pdbx_seq_one_letter_code
_entity_poly.pdbx_strand_id
1 'polypeptide(L)'
;MGYTLRLKVSRDFFVQFASKTWLSPFSVVKELVEDSYDEDATKVIVTLNPSYVVVEDDVGMDQAALEKFLVVGSIHKQRNPISPKFGRVRTGRYGTGRLSFLALFKSMKVRTKRGDFSTSFMIDEDCIAELATGQAQVKLIDEPPLARNGSEIWLLEPKSAIDVKKIIRELRKLPILREPFFEVFVRIGEFTPWNFEGVMKLEPPQIPGERIPISIEGITGEIIIANRPLSEEERGIAVLHGGHMVTRSLFGFSPSQMNYITGWVRCDWINVRFADKEAVIEDEAYERFRQIVRKFIVSEVLPKATEAKETLSRNEVLAFRTIDKIISMIHIAKSVNGDEENKPSEVQDATLLHKPIDAKIHQTSSEGDKVDDLIKREDNANAKEDQNFMLKPKPDTQFSTHPPSEQLPQATVPNTVTTSKTTSSTPWFYQMEDSKQTIESRMTLTPQAPTLKQSPDAVTSPPSVSSKITSRKATTPKIVRMSRLGLEVIPYGDENDEREYFCDGKKLFINRKHPAYMRELAKGRDFVVRYILRIVASVIASMEHPDSIEALETANRLIADALKHV
;
A
#
# COMPACT_ATOMS: atom_id res chain seq x y z
N MET A 1 55.20 -11.70 26.62
CA MET A 1 53.93 -12.30 26.14
C MET A 1 53.24 -11.28 25.25
N GLY A 2 52.73 -11.68 24.08
CA GLY A 2 51.89 -10.81 23.26
C GLY A 2 50.43 -10.92 23.70
N TYR A 3 49.75 -9.80 23.93
CA TYR A 3 48.33 -9.77 24.30
C TYR A 3 47.45 -9.79 23.06
N THR A 4 46.63 -10.84 22.90
CA THR A 4 45.70 -10.95 21.78
C THR A 4 44.40 -10.20 22.07
N LEU A 5 44.22 -9.04 21.42
CA LEU A 5 42.94 -8.35 21.40
C LEU A 5 41.91 -9.19 20.60
N ARG A 6 40.68 -9.27 21.08
CA ARG A 6 39.57 -10.00 20.41
C ARG A 6 38.31 -9.15 20.39
N LEU A 7 37.79 -8.88 19.19
CA LEU A 7 36.44 -8.35 19.00
C LEU A 7 35.40 -9.41 19.42
N LYS A 8 34.23 -8.99 19.90
CA LYS A 8 33.13 -9.85 20.36
C LYS A 8 31.78 -9.25 19.96
N VAL A 9 30.77 -10.10 19.80
CA VAL A 9 29.36 -9.72 19.64
C VAL A 9 28.69 -9.75 21.03
N SER A 10 27.73 -8.85 21.32
CA SER A 10 26.93 -8.94 22.56
C SER A 10 25.85 -10.00 22.43
N ARG A 11 25.46 -10.63 23.55
CA ARG A 11 24.31 -11.56 23.59
C ARG A 11 23.02 -10.92 23.09
N ASP A 12 22.83 -9.64 23.40
CA ASP A 12 21.63 -8.88 23.01
C ASP A 12 21.61 -8.48 21.54
N PHE A 13 22.70 -8.70 20.77
CA PHE A 13 22.83 -8.18 19.40
C PHE A 13 21.69 -8.62 18.49
N PHE A 14 21.34 -9.92 18.48
CA PHE A 14 20.27 -10.43 17.62
C PHE A 14 18.88 -9.91 18.02
N VAL A 15 18.64 -9.74 19.33
CA VAL A 15 17.37 -9.21 19.86
C VAL A 15 17.23 -7.72 19.56
N GLN A 16 18.31 -6.93 19.72
CA GLN A 16 18.34 -5.52 19.35
C GLN A 16 18.22 -5.33 17.83
N PHE A 17 18.97 -6.09 17.04
CA PHE A 17 18.88 -6.06 15.57
C PHE A 17 17.45 -6.39 15.10
N ALA A 18 16.85 -7.46 15.63
CA ALA A 18 15.49 -7.85 15.25
C ALA A 18 14.45 -6.79 15.65
N SER A 19 14.48 -6.31 16.90
CA SER A 19 13.50 -5.34 17.42
C SER A 19 13.63 -3.92 16.85
N LYS A 20 14.72 -3.61 16.12
CA LYS A 20 14.84 -2.39 15.30
C LYS A 20 14.54 -2.61 13.81
N THR A 21 14.45 -3.86 13.36
CA THR A 21 14.19 -4.22 11.95
C THR A 21 12.72 -4.57 11.70
N TRP A 22 12.12 -5.41 12.56
CA TRP A 22 10.75 -5.92 12.36
C TRP A 22 9.82 -5.39 13.45
N LEU A 23 8.90 -4.50 13.05
CA LEU A 23 8.06 -3.71 13.96
C LEU A 23 6.59 -4.18 14.02
N SER A 24 6.21 -5.24 13.30
CA SER A 24 4.84 -5.75 13.28
C SER A 24 4.79 -7.25 13.03
N PRO A 25 3.89 -8.01 13.70
CA PRO A 25 3.73 -9.46 13.45
C PRO A 25 3.49 -9.80 11.98
N PHE A 26 2.85 -8.91 11.21
CA PHE A 26 2.71 -9.04 9.76
C PHE A 26 4.05 -9.32 9.05
N SER A 27 5.13 -8.62 9.40
CA SER A 27 6.42 -8.77 8.71
C SER A 27 7.02 -10.15 8.92
N VAL A 28 6.77 -10.80 10.07
CA VAL A 28 7.18 -12.20 10.33
C VAL A 28 6.39 -13.17 9.45
N VAL A 29 5.06 -13.00 9.41
CA VAL A 29 4.17 -13.85 8.60
C VAL A 29 4.47 -13.69 7.11
N LYS A 30 4.74 -12.47 6.65
CA LYS A 30 5.21 -12.13 5.31
C LYS A 30 6.50 -12.89 4.96
N GLU A 31 7.54 -12.80 5.78
CA GLU A 31 8.82 -13.51 5.50
C GLU A 31 8.61 -15.03 5.44
N LEU A 32 7.72 -15.63 6.24
CA LEU A 32 7.42 -17.06 6.16
C LEU A 32 6.65 -17.45 4.88
N VAL A 33 5.62 -16.69 4.50
CA VAL A 33 4.86 -16.92 3.25
C VAL A 33 5.74 -16.70 2.01
N GLU A 34 6.66 -15.74 2.05
CA GLU A 34 7.71 -15.54 1.04
C GLU A 34 8.74 -16.69 1.02
N ASP A 35 9.19 -17.19 2.18
CA ASP A 35 10.08 -18.36 2.25
C ASP A 35 9.42 -19.61 1.64
N SER A 36 8.11 -19.83 1.84
CA SER A 36 7.34 -20.91 1.18
C SER A 36 7.25 -20.74 -0.34
N TYR A 37 6.98 -19.53 -0.83
CA TYR A 37 6.93 -19.23 -2.27
C TYR A 37 8.27 -19.56 -2.97
N ASP A 38 9.38 -19.17 -2.34
CA ASP A 38 10.75 -19.34 -2.83
C ASP A 38 11.19 -20.80 -2.96
N GLU A 39 10.65 -21.71 -2.15
CA GLU A 39 10.96 -23.15 -2.17
C GLU A 39 9.92 -23.98 -2.96
N ASP A 40 9.17 -23.33 -3.87
CA ASP A 40 8.20 -23.94 -4.80
C ASP A 40 6.96 -24.60 -4.17
N ALA A 41 6.46 -24.01 -3.07
CA ALA A 41 5.13 -24.31 -2.55
C ALA A 41 4.05 -23.99 -3.60
N THR A 42 2.98 -24.78 -3.63
CA THR A 42 1.75 -24.45 -4.37
C THR A 42 0.67 -23.87 -3.49
N LYS A 43 0.64 -24.24 -2.21
CA LYS A 43 -0.37 -23.78 -1.25
C LYS A 43 0.25 -23.43 0.09
N VAL A 44 -0.24 -22.34 0.68
CA VAL A 44 0.13 -21.92 2.03
C VAL A 44 -1.12 -21.65 2.84
N ILE A 45 -1.23 -22.20 4.05
CA ILE A 45 -2.29 -21.86 5.00
C ILE A 45 -1.70 -21.07 6.16
N VAL A 46 -2.23 -19.87 6.42
CA VAL A 46 -1.88 -19.03 7.56
C VAL A 46 -3.03 -19.07 8.57
N THR A 47 -2.83 -19.70 9.71
CA THR A 47 -3.78 -19.66 10.84
C THR A 47 -3.45 -18.48 11.74
N LEU A 48 -4.41 -17.56 11.92
CA LEU A 48 -4.30 -16.37 12.76
C LEU A 48 -5.18 -16.52 14.01
N ASN A 49 -4.53 -16.67 15.17
CA ASN A 49 -5.13 -16.71 16.49
C ASN A 49 -4.60 -15.53 17.33
N PRO A 50 -5.33 -15.00 18.34
CA PRO A 50 -4.78 -14.00 19.24
C PRO A 50 -3.54 -14.45 20.03
N SER A 51 -3.38 -15.77 20.26
CA SER A 51 -2.32 -16.36 21.08
C SER A 51 -1.17 -16.97 20.28
N TYR A 52 -1.32 -17.16 18.96
CA TYR A 52 -0.31 -17.77 18.09
C TYR A 52 -0.59 -17.50 16.60
N VAL A 53 0.43 -17.68 15.76
CA VAL A 53 0.25 -17.81 14.29
C VAL A 53 0.83 -19.15 13.84
N VAL A 54 0.19 -19.81 12.88
CA VAL A 54 0.78 -20.98 12.19
C VAL A 54 0.86 -20.72 10.69
N VAL A 55 1.97 -21.06 10.06
CA VAL A 55 2.14 -21.06 8.61
C VAL A 55 2.46 -22.49 8.15
N GLU A 56 1.62 -23.04 7.28
CA GLU A 56 1.80 -24.36 6.67
C GLU A 56 2.13 -24.24 5.18
N ASP A 57 3.13 -25.01 4.69
CA ASP A 57 3.46 -25.18 3.26
C ASP A 57 3.30 -26.64 2.79
N ASP A 58 3.28 -26.89 1.47
CA ASP A 58 3.19 -28.22 0.84
C ASP A 58 4.53 -28.84 0.34
N VAL A 59 5.67 -28.28 0.75
CA VAL A 59 7.02 -28.69 0.28
C VAL A 59 7.77 -29.51 1.33
N GLY A 60 7.93 -28.92 2.52
CA GLY A 60 8.77 -29.44 3.59
C GLY A 60 10.26 -29.47 3.29
N MET A 61 11.06 -29.81 4.30
CA MET A 61 12.51 -29.86 4.26
C MET A 61 13.01 -31.31 4.38
N ASP A 62 14.09 -31.63 3.67
CA ASP A 62 14.99 -32.73 4.02
C ASP A 62 16.18 -32.18 4.84
N GLN A 63 17.11 -33.05 5.24
CA GLN A 63 18.33 -32.69 5.98
C GLN A 63 19.09 -31.50 5.35
N ALA A 64 19.29 -31.50 4.04
CA ALA A 64 20.08 -30.47 3.35
C ALA A 64 19.31 -29.15 3.17
N ALA A 65 17.97 -29.19 3.17
CA ALA A 65 17.14 -27.98 3.27
C ALA A 65 17.08 -27.43 4.70
N LEU A 66 17.00 -28.30 5.71
CA LEU A 66 17.00 -27.94 7.13
C LEU A 66 18.31 -27.26 7.54
N GLU A 67 19.45 -27.80 7.13
CA GLU A 67 20.76 -27.17 7.35
C GLU A 67 20.81 -25.75 6.78
N LYS A 68 20.26 -25.51 5.58
CA LYS A 68 20.16 -24.17 4.98
C LYS A 68 19.16 -23.26 5.68
N PHE A 69 18.08 -23.81 6.25
CA PHE A 69 17.07 -23.06 6.99
C PHE A 69 17.65 -22.50 8.30
N LEU A 70 18.41 -23.33 9.02
CA LEU A 70 19.02 -22.99 10.31
C LEU A 70 20.19 -21.99 10.20
N VAL A 71 20.82 -21.82 9.02
CA VAL A 71 21.88 -20.82 8.81
C VAL A 71 21.27 -19.42 8.59
N VAL A 72 21.21 -18.66 9.69
CA VAL A 72 20.95 -17.21 9.70
C VAL A 72 21.98 -16.46 8.86
N GLY A 73 21.55 -15.44 8.11
CA GLY A 73 22.43 -14.59 7.30
C GLY A 73 22.89 -15.21 5.98
N SER A 74 22.35 -16.36 5.60
CA SER A 74 22.74 -17.09 4.38
C SER A 74 22.35 -16.36 3.09
N ILE A 75 23.37 -16.03 2.27
CA ILE A 75 23.19 -15.53 0.90
C ILE A 75 22.91 -16.64 -0.15
N HIS A 76 22.47 -17.84 0.28
CA HIS A 76 22.21 -18.96 -0.63
C HIS A 76 21.18 -18.61 -1.72
N LYS A 77 20.09 -17.91 -1.35
CA LYS A 77 19.05 -17.47 -2.30
C LYS A 77 19.53 -16.37 -3.24
N GLN A 78 20.41 -15.46 -2.81
CA GLN A 78 21.05 -14.49 -3.71
C GLN A 78 21.93 -15.18 -4.78
N ARG A 79 22.62 -16.27 -4.42
CA ARG A 79 23.43 -17.08 -5.36
C ARG A 79 22.59 -18.01 -6.23
N ASN A 80 21.38 -18.37 -5.79
CA ASN A 80 20.46 -19.27 -6.48
C ASN A 80 19.07 -18.58 -6.55
N PRO A 81 18.95 -17.50 -7.36
CA PRO A 81 17.79 -16.59 -7.34
C PRO A 81 16.56 -17.16 -8.06
N ILE A 82 16.68 -18.33 -8.68
CA ILE A 82 15.60 -19.03 -9.38
C ILE A 82 15.24 -20.30 -8.60
N SER A 83 13.96 -20.58 -8.43
CA SER A 83 13.46 -21.78 -7.76
C SER A 83 13.52 -23.03 -8.69
N PRO A 84 13.82 -24.22 -8.15
CA PRO A 84 14.16 -25.40 -8.98
C PRO A 84 13.00 -26.04 -9.75
N LYS A 85 11.74 -25.88 -9.32
CA LYS A 85 10.56 -26.58 -9.87
C LYS A 85 9.66 -25.67 -10.72
N PHE A 86 9.41 -24.42 -10.30
CA PHE A 86 8.58 -23.48 -11.06
C PHE A 86 9.36 -22.33 -11.72
N GLY A 87 10.67 -22.23 -11.52
CA GLY A 87 11.50 -21.19 -12.14
C GLY A 87 11.23 -19.77 -11.61
N ARG A 88 10.66 -19.65 -10.41
CA ARG A 88 10.27 -18.38 -9.79
C ARG A 88 11.50 -17.54 -9.43
N VAL A 89 11.42 -16.23 -9.64
CA VAL A 89 12.38 -15.28 -9.06
C VAL A 89 12.13 -15.18 -7.56
N ARG A 90 13.11 -15.59 -6.77
CA ARG A 90 13.05 -15.63 -5.30
C ARG A 90 13.05 -14.23 -4.68
N THR A 91 12.28 -14.03 -3.61
CA THR A 91 12.23 -12.77 -2.86
C THR A 91 13.32 -12.71 -1.79
N GLY A 92 13.64 -13.85 -1.17
CA GLY A 92 14.69 -13.96 -0.17
C GLY A 92 16.08 -13.74 -0.76
N ARG A 93 16.92 -12.95 -0.09
CA ARG A 93 18.31 -12.69 -0.50
C ARG A 93 19.34 -12.93 0.59
N TYR A 94 19.10 -12.38 1.77
CA TYR A 94 20.12 -12.21 2.82
C TYR A 94 20.01 -13.19 4.01
N GLY A 95 19.00 -14.08 4.04
CA GLY A 95 18.82 -15.08 5.11
C GLY A 95 18.56 -14.50 6.51
N THR A 96 18.28 -13.20 6.63
CA THR A 96 18.03 -12.49 7.89
C THR A 96 16.60 -12.60 8.40
N GLY A 97 15.61 -12.78 7.51
CA GLY A 97 14.18 -12.79 7.84
C GLY A 97 13.76 -13.79 8.92
N ARG A 98 14.53 -14.87 9.14
CA ARG A 98 14.30 -15.87 10.20
C ARG A 98 14.59 -15.36 11.61
N LEU A 99 15.23 -14.19 11.75
CA LEU A 99 15.36 -13.45 13.01
C LEU A 99 14.11 -12.60 13.34
N SER A 100 13.14 -12.47 12.43
CA SER A 100 12.00 -11.56 12.62
C SER A 100 11.06 -11.96 13.76
N PHE A 101 10.93 -13.25 14.08
CA PHE A 101 10.08 -13.68 15.19
C PHE A 101 10.60 -13.21 16.55
N LEU A 102 11.91 -13.03 16.71
CA LEU A 102 12.57 -12.66 17.98
C LEU A 102 12.04 -11.35 18.58
N ALA A 103 11.68 -10.40 17.72
CA ALA A 103 11.15 -9.11 18.13
C ALA A 103 9.70 -9.19 18.65
N LEU A 104 8.96 -10.24 18.26
CA LEU A 104 7.49 -10.20 18.18
C LEU A 104 6.79 -11.44 18.76
N PHE A 105 7.52 -12.51 19.01
CA PHE A 105 7.08 -13.79 19.60
C PHE A 105 8.17 -14.29 20.56
N LYS A 106 7.84 -15.16 21.53
CA LYS A 106 8.87 -15.75 22.42
C LYS A 106 9.58 -16.95 21.81
N SER A 107 8.86 -17.78 21.07
CA SER A 107 9.41 -18.99 20.46
C SER A 107 8.78 -19.32 19.11
N MET A 108 9.53 -20.06 18.31
CA MET A 108 9.12 -20.61 17.03
C MET A 108 9.26 -22.14 17.08
N LYS A 109 8.16 -22.87 16.90
CA LYS A 109 8.15 -24.34 16.77
C LYS A 109 8.03 -24.69 15.30
N VAL A 110 8.92 -25.53 14.79
CA VAL A 110 8.92 -25.99 13.40
C VAL A 110 8.75 -27.50 13.38
N ARG A 111 7.74 -27.98 12.64
CA ARG A 111 7.59 -29.38 12.23
C ARG A 111 7.73 -29.44 10.72
N THR A 112 8.46 -30.41 10.18
CA THR A 112 8.69 -30.50 8.73
C THR A 112 8.92 -31.93 8.29
N LYS A 113 8.51 -32.24 7.05
CA LYS A 113 8.67 -33.56 6.44
C LYS A 113 8.85 -33.47 4.93
N ARG A 114 9.81 -34.23 4.38
CA ARG A 114 9.99 -34.42 2.94
C ARG A 114 10.40 -35.87 2.65
N GLY A 115 9.46 -36.65 2.13
CA GLY A 115 9.64 -38.09 1.95
C GLY A 115 9.73 -38.80 3.30
N ASP A 116 10.77 -39.63 3.46
CA ASP A 116 11.04 -40.36 4.70
C ASP A 116 11.71 -39.50 5.78
N PHE A 117 12.28 -38.34 5.42
CA PHE A 117 12.84 -37.40 6.40
C PHE A 117 11.73 -36.60 7.07
N SER A 118 11.69 -36.61 8.39
CA SER A 118 10.80 -35.78 9.21
C SER A 118 11.53 -35.32 10.47
N THR A 119 11.30 -34.07 10.90
CA THR A 119 11.82 -33.58 12.18
C THR A 119 10.95 -32.48 12.79
N SER A 120 11.12 -32.27 14.09
CA SER A 120 10.36 -31.35 14.93
C SER A 120 11.32 -30.67 15.92
N PHE A 121 11.34 -29.33 15.95
CA PHE A 121 12.24 -28.57 16.81
C PHE A 121 11.67 -27.21 17.22
N MET A 122 12.29 -26.57 18.21
CA MET A 122 11.97 -25.25 18.71
C MET A 122 13.19 -24.35 18.75
N ILE A 123 12.96 -23.06 18.48
CA ILE A 123 13.92 -21.97 18.69
C ILE A 123 13.24 -20.96 19.63
N ASP A 124 13.91 -20.62 20.72
CA ASP A 124 13.44 -19.73 21.78
C ASP A 124 14.51 -18.66 22.10
N GLU A 125 14.26 -17.83 23.11
CA GLU A 125 15.16 -16.73 23.48
C GLU A 125 16.53 -17.23 23.99
N ASP A 126 16.58 -18.39 24.65
CA ASP A 126 17.82 -18.99 25.17
C ASP A 126 18.73 -19.47 24.03
N CYS A 127 18.16 -20.18 23.03
CA CYS A 127 18.86 -20.56 21.81
C CYS A 127 19.48 -19.34 21.08
N ILE A 128 18.88 -18.16 21.22
CA ILE A 128 19.28 -16.94 20.51
C ILE A 128 20.29 -16.12 21.32
N ALA A 129 20.23 -16.17 22.65
CA ALA A 129 21.30 -15.71 23.53
C ALA A 129 22.58 -16.55 23.39
N GLU A 130 22.46 -17.86 23.10
CA GLU A 130 23.59 -18.72 22.75
C GLU A 130 24.18 -18.36 21.37
N LEU A 131 23.35 -18.05 20.37
CA LEU A 131 23.76 -17.77 18.99
C LEU A 131 24.81 -16.63 18.87
N ALA A 132 24.84 -15.70 19.82
CA ALA A 132 25.86 -14.66 19.91
C ALA A 132 27.29 -15.19 20.16
N THR A 133 27.45 -16.47 20.51
CA THR A 133 28.75 -17.16 20.54
C THR A 133 29.23 -17.63 19.16
N GLY A 134 28.36 -17.60 18.14
CA GLY A 134 28.62 -18.01 16.76
C GLY A 134 27.81 -19.23 16.31
N GLN A 135 27.24 -19.99 17.24
CA GLN A 135 26.38 -21.14 17.01
C GLN A 135 25.40 -21.32 18.18
N ALA A 136 24.36 -22.13 18.01
CA ALA A 136 23.43 -22.49 19.08
C ALA A 136 22.85 -23.89 18.88
N GLN A 137 22.40 -24.54 19.95
CA GLN A 137 21.68 -25.82 19.89
C GLN A 137 20.17 -25.59 19.86
N VAL A 138 19.53 -25.94 18.73
CA VAL A 138 18.07 -25.96 18.64
C VAL A 138 17.49 -27.13 19.41
N LYS A 139 16.38 -26.91 20.12
CA LYS A 139 15.75 -27.93 20.95
C LYS A 139 14.89 -28.84 20.09
N LEU A 140 15.32 -30.08 19.85
CA LEU A 140 14.47 -31.11 19.26
C LEU A 140 13.24 -31.38 20.14
N ILE A 141 12.10 -31.68 19.52
CA ILE A 141 10.86 -32.07 20.21
C ILE A 141 10.42 -33.42 19.66
N ASP A 142 9.98 -34.32 20.54
CA ASP A 142 9.23 -35.52 20.13
C ASP A 142 7.80 -35.11 19.77
N GLU A 143 7.54 -34.95 18.48
CA GLU A 143 6.21 -34.71 17.92
C GLU A 143 6.00 -35.56 16.67
N PRO A 144 4.77 -36.10 16.45
CA PRO A 144 4.50 -37.04 15.37
C PRO A 144 4.82 -36.42 14.00
N PRO A 145 5.38 -37.20 13.05
CA PRO A 145 5.59 -36.76 11.68
C PRO A 145 4.33 -36.21 11.02
N LEU A 146 4.49 -35.23 10.13
CA LEU A 146 3.37 -34.74 9.33
C LEU A 146 2.78 -35.86 8.45
N ALA A 147 1.47 -35.85 8.26
CA ALA A 147 0.77 -36.85 7.42
C ALA A 147 1.16 -36.78 5.93
N ARG A 148 1.82 -35.69 5.53
CA ARG A 148 2.13 -35.25 4.16
C ARG A 148 3.53 -34.62 4.12
N ASN A 149 4.08 -34.41 2.92
CA ASN A 149 5.20 -33.46 2.77
C ASN A 149 4.71 -32.04 3.08
N GLY A 150 5.58 -31.23 3.68
CA GLY A 150 5.26 -29.87 4.11
C GLY A 150 6.09 -29.39 5.31
N SER A 151 5.98 -28.11 5.60
CA SER A 151 6.34 -27.53 6.90
C SER A 151 5.11 -27.00 7.62
N GLU A 152 5.19 -26.94 8.95
CA GLU A 152 4.21 -26.35 9.86
C GLU A 152 5.01 -25.52 10.89
N ILE A 153 4.98 -24.20 10.72
CA ILE A 153 5.77 -23.24 11.50
C ILE A 153 4.84 -22.46 12.41
N TRP A 154 4.96 -22.67 13.72
CA TRP A 154 4.24 -21.93 14.75
C TRP A 154 5.08 -20.78 15.27
N LEU A 155 4.43 -19.63 15.43
CA LEU A 155 4.93 -18.45 16.13
C LEU A 155 4.11 -18.31 17.42
N LEU A 156 4.76 -18.56 18.56
CA LEU A 156 4.10 -18.76 19.86
C LEU A 156 4.34 -17.57 20.80
N GLU A 157 3.34 -17.31 21.65
CA GLU A 157 3.38 -16.24 22.67
C GLU A 157 3.76 -14.87 22.08
N PRO A 158 2.85 -14.24 21.30
CA PRO A 158 3.09 -12.95 20.69
C PRO A 158 3.33 -11.86 21.74
N LYS A 159 4.39 -11.07 21.53
CA LYS A 159 4.83 -9.97 22.41
C LYS A 159 3.98 -8.70 22.26
N SER A 160 3.10 -8.65 21.26
CA SER A 160 2.11 -7.59 21.04
C SER A 160 0.84 -8.15 20.40
N ALA A 161 -0.29 -7.44 20.50
CA ALA A 161 -1.58 -7.92 20.02
C ALA A 161 -1.60 -8.18 18.49
N ILE A 162 -2.08 -9.35 18.09
CA ILE A 162 -2.19 -9.75 16.68
C ILE A 162 -3.43 -9.09 16.05
N ASP A 163 -3.23 -8.00 15.31
CA ASP A 163 -4.27 -7.44 14.44
C ASP A 163 -4.46 -8.31 13.19
N VAL A 164 -5.35 -9.31 13.32
CA VAL A 164 -5.77 -10.22 12.25
C VAL A 164 -6.25 -9.47 11.01
N LYS A 165 -6.98 -8.36 11.16
CA LYS A 165 -7.53 -7.59 10.04
C LYS A 165 -6.43 -6.86 9.28
N LYS A 166 -5.43 -6.33 9.97
CA LYS A 166 -4.23 -5.74 9.34
C LYS A 166 -3.39 -6.79 8.65
N ILE A 167 -3.09 -7.93 9.30
CA ILE A 167 -2.29 -9.00 8.67
C ILE A 167 -2.94 -9.47 7.36
N ILE A 168 -4.26 -9.71 7.34
CA ILE A 168 -4.99 -10.07 6.11
C ILE A 168 -4.88 -8.96 5.05
N ARG A 169 -5.07 -7.68 5.43
CA ARG A 169 -4.99 -6.53 4.52
C ARG A 169 -3.61 -6.38 3.87
N GLU A 170 -2.55 -6.55 4.65
CA GLU A 170 -1.17 -6.43 4.17
C GLU A 170 -0.72 -7.67 3.38
N LEU A 171 -1.08 -8.90 3.80
CA LEU A 171 -0.78 -10.12 3.03
C LEU A 171 -1.38 -10.05 1.62
N ARG A 172 -2.60 -9.53 1.47
CA ARG A 172 -3.22 -9.34 0.15
C ARG A 172 -2.44 -8.40 -0.79
N LYS A 173 -1.58 -7.52 -0.26
CA LYS A 173 -0.78 -6.59 -1.08
C LYS A 173 0.46 -7.25 -1.70
N LEU A 174 0.93 -8.39 -1.18
CA LEU A 174 2.17 -9.05 -1.62
C LEU A 174 2.18 -9.33 -3.13
N PRO A 175 3.29 -9.10 -3.85
CA PRO A 175 3.36 -9.34 -5.29
C PRO A 175 3.13 -10.81 -5.66
N ILE A 176 3.68 -11.74 -4.88
CA ILE A 176 3.65 -13.20 -5.11
C ILE A 176 2.23 -13.79 -5.24
N LEU A 177 1.19 -13.11 -4.74
CA LEU A 177 -0.22 -13.52 -4.96
C LEU A 177 -0.71 -13.32 -6.41
N ARG A 178 0.12 -12.75 -7.29
CA ARG A 178 -0.14 -12.62 -8.74
C ARG A 178 0.64 -13.63 -9.57
N GLU A 179 1.53 -14.39 -8.95
CA GLU A 179 2.40 -15.37 -9.62
C GLU A 179 1.66 -16.72 -9.76
N PRO A 180 1.86 -17.45 -10.88
CA PRO A 180 1.10 -18.67 -11.14
C PRO A 180 1.49 -19.82 -10.21
N PHE A 181 0.52 -20.72 -9.99
CA PHE A 181 0.66 -21.91 -9.15
C PHE A 181 1.03 -21.63 -7.69
N PHE A 182 0.70 -20.45 -7.14
CA PHE A 182 0.85 -20.13 -5.73
C PHE A 182 -0.48 -19.61 -5.14
N GLU A 183 -1.03 -20.30 -4.16
CA GLU A 183 -2.26 -19.91 -3.47
C GLU A 183 -2.03 -19.76 -1.97
N VAL A 184 -2.39 -18.61 -1.40
CA VAL A 184 -2.33 -18.37 0.05
C VAL A 184 -3.76 -18.32 0.61
N PHE A 185 -3.97 -19.01 1.72
CA PHE A 185 -5.24 -19.10 2.44
C PHE A 185 -5.05 -18.64 3.88
N VAL A 186 -6.11 -18.09 4.49
CA VAL A 186 -6.13 -17.67 5.89
C VAL A 186 -7.24 -18.38 6.64
N ARG A 187 -6.89 -18.95 7.79
CA ARG A 187 -7.81 -19.44 8.84
C ARG A 187 -7.80 -18.43 9.99
N ILE A 188 -8.96 -18.13 10.58
CA ILE A 188 -9.09 -17.27 11.76
C ILE A 188 -9.65 -18.12 12.90
N GLY A 189 -9.07 -18.02 14.09
CA GLY A 189 -9.47 -18.82 15.26
C GLY A 189 -8.53 -20.00 15.47
N GLU A 190 -9.07 -21.19 15.74
CA GLU A 190 -8.26 -22.34 16.12
C GLU A 190 -7.61 -23.07 14.93
N PHE A 191 -6.43 -23.63 15.19
CA PHE A 191 -5.66 -24.42 14.25
C PHE A 191 -6.36 -25.74 13.87
N THR A 192 -6.19 -26.16 12.62
CA THR A 192 -6.63 -27.47 12.13
C THR A 192 -5.66 -27.91 11.03
N PRO A 193 -4.83 -28.96 11.23
CA PRO A 193 -3.74 -29.29 10.32
C PRO A 193 -4.21 -29.48 8.87
N TRP A 194 -3.64 -28.71 7.96
CA TRP A 194 -3.83 -28.77 6.51
C TRP A 194 -5.28 -28.84 6.02
N ASN A 195 -6.21 -28.22 6.75
CA ASN A 195 -7.62 -28.23 6.41
C ASN A 195 -8.01 -26.96 5.62
N PHE A 196 -8.68 -27.11 4.48
CA PHE A 196 -9.19 -26.03 3.64
C PHE A 196 -10.68 -25.71 3.86
N GLU A 197 -11.36 -26.45 4.75
CA GLU A 197 -12.73 -26.12 5.17
C GLU A 197 -12.74 -24.86 6.04
N GLY A 198 -13.56 -23.87 5.66
CA GLY A 198 -13.68 -22.59 6.38
C GLY A 198 -12.50 -21.62 6.22
N VAL A 199 -11.54 -21.87 5.32
CA VAL A 199 -10.43 -20.93 5.07
C VAL A 199 -10.77 -19.92 3.96
N MET A 200 -10.28 -18.70 4.11
CA MET A 200 -10.40 -17.64 3.11
C MET A 200 -9.20 -17.67 2.17
N LYS A 201 -9.39 -17.86 0.86
CA LYS A 201 -8.31 -17.62 -0.11
C LYS A 201 -7.99 -16.12 -0.20
N LEU A 202 -6.71 -15.77 -0.18
CA LEU A 202 -6.24 -14.40 -0.37
C LEU A 202 -6.09 -14.10 -1.86
N GLU A 203 -6.97 -13.24 -2.38
CA GLU A 203 -6.88 -12.69 -3.73
C GLU A 203 -6.29 -11.27 -3.70
N PRO A 204 -5.40 -10.88 -4.64
CA PRO A 204 -4.88 -9.52 -4.76
C PRO A 204 -6.01 -8.46 -4.82
N PRO A 205 -5.78 -7.22 -4.32
CA PRO A 205 -6.70 -6.11 -4.52
C PRO A 205 -6.95 -5.88 -6.01
N GLN A 206 -8.17 -6.16 -6.46
CA GLN A 206 -8.63 -5.84 -7.80
C GLN A 206 -9.15 -4.41 -7.79
N ILE A 207 -8.49 -3.54 -8.56
CA ILE A 207 -8.87 -2.15 -8.73
C ILE A 207 -9.32 -1.98 -10.19
N PRO A 208 -10.61 -1.75 -10.46
CA PRO A 208 -11.13 -1.57 -11.81
C PRO A 208 -10.63 -0.24 -12.40
N GLY A 209 -10.19 -0.27 -13.65
CA GLY A 209 -9.56 0.87 -14.30
C GLY A 209 -8.85 0.49 -15.60
N GLU A 210 -8.35 1.50 -16.32
CA GLU A 210 -7.47 1.31 -17.47
C GLU A 210 -6.09 0.82 -17.00
N ARG A 211 -5.58 -0.26 -17.61
CA ARG A 211 -4.26 -0.83 -17.30
C ARG A 211 -3.25 -0.40 -18.37
N ILE A 212 -2.20 0.28 -17.94
CA ILE A 212 -1.12 0.78 -18.78
C ILE A 212 0.16 -0.02 -18.46
N PRO A 213 0.58 -0.95 -19.32
CA PRO A 213 1.84 -1.68 -19.12
C PRO A 213 3.03 -0.74 -19.32
N ILE A 214 4.07 -0.95 -18.52
CA ILE A 214 5.35 -0.24 -18.60
C ILE A 214 6.48 -1.27 -18.77
N SER A 215 7.29 -1.09 -19.82
CA SER A 215 8.44 -1.95 -20.14
C SER A 215 9.53 -1.10 -20.80
N ILE A 216 10.32 -0.38 -19.99
CA ILE A 216 11.34 0.58 -20.45
C ILE A 216 12.59 0.50 -19.58
N GLU A 217 13.78 0.54 -20.19
CA GLU A 217 15.09 0.54 -19.47
C GLU A 217 15.23 -0.53 -18.36
N GLY A 218 14.67 -1.73 -18.58
CA GLY A 218 14.69 -2.83 -17.61
C GLY A 218 13.68 -2.70 -16.45
N ILE A 219 12.84 -1.67 -16.46
CA ILE A 219 11.71 -1.50 -15.55
C ILE A 219 10.49 -2.17 -16.17
N THR A 220 9.86 -3.09 -15.45
CA THR A 220 8.67 -3.85 -15.90
C THR A 220 7.51 -3.67 -14.92
N GLY A 221 6.29 -3.40 -15.39
CA GLY A 221 5.13 -3.30 -14.51
C GLY A 221 3.82 -2.93 -15.20
N GLU A 222 2.84 -2.54 -14.39
CA GLU A 222 1.51 -2.10 -14.82
C GLU A 222 1.03 -0.96 -13.92
N ILE A 223 0.69 0.18 -14.53
CA ILE A 223 0.07 1.32 -13.85
C ILE A 223 -1.44 1.27 -14.14
N ILE A 224 -2.26 1.47 -13.11
CA ILE A 224 -3.72 1.40 -13.23
C ILE A 224 -4.30 2.79 -13.00
N ILE A 225 -5.09 3.28 -13.96
CA ILE A 225 -5.95 4.46 -13.82
C ILE A 225 -7.32 3.97 -13.39
N ALA A 226 -7.59 4.03 -12.09
CA ALA A 226 -8.81 3.52 -11.49
C ALA A 226 -10.06 4.32 -11.90
N ASN A 227 -11.21 3.64 -12.00
CA ASN A 227 -12.51 4.28 -12.23
C ASN A 227 -12.92 5.19 -11.04
N ARG A 228 -12.48 4.81 -9.84
CA ARG A 228 -12.75 5.52 -8.58
C ARG A 228 -11.49 6.15 -7.98
N PRO A 229 -11.64 7.16 -7.11
CA PRO A 229 -10.58 7.59 -6.22
C PRO A 229 -10.05 6.47 -5.34
N LEU A 230 -8.77 6.60 -5.00
CA LEU A 230 -7.98 5.65 -4.23
C LEU A 230 -7.79 6.14 -2.80
N SER A 231 -7.90 5.23 -1.83
CA SER A 231 -7.54 5.51 -0.43
C SER A 231 -6.05 5.80 -0.26
N GLU A 232 -5.62 6.30 0.90
CA GLU A 232 -4.20 6.62 1.12
C GLU A 232 -3.30 5.37 1.02
N GLU A 233 -3.82 4.17 1.32
CA GLU A 233 -3.11 2.89 1.15
C GLU A 233 -2.98 2.42 -0.31
N GLU A 234 -3.93 2.79 -1.17
CA GLU A 234 -4.01 2.36 -2.57
C GLU A 234 -3.26 3.30 -3.53
N ARG A 235 -3.12 4.58 -3.15
CA ARG A 235 -2.70 5.70 -4.00
C ARG A 235 -1.20 5.73 -4.27
N GLY A 236 -0.81 5.99 -5.51
CA GLY A 236 0.59 5.89 -5.94
C GLY A 236 0.99 4.47 -6.32
N ILE A 237 2.20 4.30 -6.83
CA ILE A 237 2.64 3.08 -7.52
C ILE A 237 3.60 2.30 -6.62
N ALA A 238 3.37 0.99 -6.48
CA ALA A 238 4.24 0.10 -5.72
C ALA A 238 5.60 -0.09 -6.43
N VAL A 239 6.70 0.02 -5.70
CA VAL A 239 8.07 -0.24 -6.17
C VAL A 239 8.48 -1.64 -5.71
N LEU A 240 8.81 -2.50 -6.67
CA LEU A 240 9.18 -3.89 -6.46
C LEU A 240 10.65 -4.13 -6.79
N HIS A 241 11.26 -5.08 -6.08
CA HIS A 241 12.64 -5.51 -6.26
C HIS A 241 12.68 -7.03 -6.11
N GLY A 242 12.98 -7.76 -7.19
CA GLY A 242 12.56 -9.17 -7.34
C GLY A 242 11.04 -9.30 -7.22
N GLY A 243 10.58 -10.32 -6.48
CA GLY A 243 9.16 -10.48 -6.11
C GLY A 243 8.71 -9.71 -4.86
N HIS A 244 9.56 -8.87 -4.26
CA HIS A 244 9.27 -8.16 -3.01
C HIS A 244 8.78 -6.73 -3.26
N MET A 245 7.73 -6.28 -2.56
CA MET A 245 7.28 -4.88 -2.57
C MET A 245 8.04 -4.06 -1.52
N VAL A 246 8.87 -3.12 -1.96
CA VAL A 246 9.72 -2.29 -1.10
C VAL A 246 8.94 -1.11 -0.50
N THR A 247 8.22 -0.36 -1.33
CA THR A 247 7.48 0.85 -0.92
C THR A 247 6.37 1.20 -1.91
N ARG A 248 5.51 2.18 -1.60
CA ARG A 248 4.54 2.77 -2.54
C ARG A 248 4.86 4.25 -2.71
N SER A 249 5.21 4.65 -3.94
CA SER A 249 5.74 5.98 -4.24
C SER A 249 4.76 6.83 -5.04
N LEU A 250 4.68 8.11 -4.69
CA LEU A 250 4.03 9.15 -5.51
C LEU A 250 4.97 9.74 -6.57
N PHE A 251 6.23 9.27 -6.68
CA PHE A 251 7.23 9.74 -7.66
C PHE A 251 7.42 11.27 -7.72
N GLY A 252 7.17 11.96 -6.60
CA GLY A 252 7.21 13.44 -6.50
C GLY A 252 6.02 14.16 -7.14
N PHE A 253 4.87 13.49 -7.33
CA PHE A 253 3.59 14.11 -7.65
C PHE A 253 2.80 14.38 -6.37
N SER A 254 1.90 15.37 -6.41
CA SER A 254 0.99 15.64 -5.29
C SER A 254 -0.09 14.54 -5.19
N PRO A 255 -0.62 14.24 -3.98
CA PRO A 255 -1.67 13.24 -3.81
C PRO A 255 -2.89 13.47 -4.72
N SER A 256 -3.28 14.73 -4.95
CA SER A 256 -4.42 15.08 -5.82
C SER A 256 -4.20 14.78 -7.30
N GLN A 257 -2.95 14.76 -7.78
CA GLN A 257 -2.62 14.25 -9.12
C GLN A 257 -2.72 12.72 -9.18
N MET A 258 -2.26 12.04 -8.14
CA MET A 258 -2.23 10.58 -8.03
C MET A 258 -3.53 9.95 -7.51
N ASN A 259 -4.58 10.74 -7.25
CA ASN A 259 -5.85 10.30 -6.63
C ASN A 259 -6.54 9.10 -7.31
N TYR A 260 -6.26 8.86 -8.60
CA TYR A 260 -6.81 7.76 -9.40
C TYR A 260 -5.71 6.82 -9.94
N ILE A 261 -4.43 7.03 -9.57
CA ILE A 261 -3.28 6.30 -10.13
C ILE A 261 -2.71 5.33 -9.10
N THR A 262 -2.71 4.05 -9.45
CA THR A 262 -2.12 2.95 -8.68
C THR A 262 -1.37 1.98 -9.60
N GLY A 263 -1.16 0.73 -9.17
CA GLY A 263 -0.38 -0.28 -9.88
C GLY A 263 1.00 -0.49 -9.26
N TRP A 264 1.94 -1.01 -10.06
CA TRP A 264 3.25 -1.47 -9.61
C TRP A 264 4.31 -1.36 -10.71
N VAL A 265 5.57 -1.19 -10.31
CA VAL A 265 6.76 -1.27 -11.18
C VAL A 265 7.86 -2.06 -10.46
N ARG A 266 8.45 -3.03 -11.15
CA ARG A 266 9.64 -3.78 -10.70
C ARG A 266 10.89 -3.21 -11.34
N CYS A 267 11.93 -3.03 -10.53
CA CYS A 267 13.26 -2.62 -10.97
C CYS A 267 14.31 -3.35 -10.13
N ASP A 268 15.11 -4.20 -10.77
CA ASP A 268 16.04 -5.10 -10.07
C ASP A 268 17.45 -4.52 -9.91
N TRP A 269 17.69 -3.32 -10.48
CA TRP A 269 18.99 -2.61 -10.46
C TRP A 269 19.04 -1.39 -9.51
N ILE A 270 17.96 -1.08 -8.77
CA ILE A 270 18.00 -0.15 -7.63
C ILE A 270 18.50 -0.85 -6.38
N ASN A 271 19.12 -0.11 -5.46
CA ASN A 271 19.54 -0.65 -4.17
C ASN A 271 18.44 -0.56 -3.10
N VAL A 272 18.31 -1.57 -2.26
CA VAL A 272 17.32 -1.65 -1.17
C VAL A 272 18.01 -1.89 0.18
N ARG A 273 17.36 -1.51 1.28
CA ARG A 273 17.90 -1.73 2.62
C ARG A 273 17.99 -3.24 2.92
N PHE A 274 19.15 -3.67 3.43
CA PHE A 274 19.53 -5.07 3.66
C PHE A 274 18.61 -5.84 4.64
N ALA A 275 18.13 -5.19 5.70
CA ALA A 275 17.53 -5.89 6.84
C ALA A 275 16.02 -6.12 6.68
N ASP A 276 15.24 -5.03 6.59
CA ASP A 276 13.77 -5.06 6.45
C ASP A 276 13.30 -5.24 5.00
N LYS A 277 14.11 -4.85 4.01
CA LYS A 277 13.75 -4.70 2.59
C LYS A 277 12.64 -3.66 2.31
N GLU A 278 12.24 -2.84 3.29
CA GLU A 278 11.08 -1.93 3.23
C GLU A 278 11.47 -0.46 2.91
N ALA A 279 12.73 -0.24 2.52
CA ALA A 279 13.22 1.05 2.03
C ALA A 279 14.13 0.89 0.80
N VAL A 280 13.97 1.79 -0.18
CA VAL A 280 14.93 1.98 -1.27
C VAL A 280 16.06 2.88 -0.76
N ILE A 281 17.29 2.68 -1.26
CA ILE A 281 18.42 3.57 -0.99
C ILE A 281 18.40 4.70 -2.03
N GLU A 282 18.36 5.96 -1.56
CA GLU A 282 18.28 7.13 -2.45
C GLU A 282 19.64 7.50 -3.05
N ASP A 283 20.10 6.68 -4.00
CA ASP A 283 21.34 6.85 -4.75
C ASP A 283 21.09 7.28 -6.22
N GLU A 284 22.15 7.38 -7.02
CA GLU A 284 22.08 7.73 -8.45
C GLU A 284 21.22 6.75 -9.27
N ALA A 285 21.17 5.47 -8.87
CA ALA A 285 20.33 4.47 -9.54
C ALA A 285 18.86 4.70 -9.19
N TYR A 286 18.52 4.95 -7.93
CA TYR A 286 17.15 5.30 -7.56
C TYR A 286 16.68 6.60 -8.22
N GLU A 287 17.51 7.64 -8.29
CA GLU A 287 17.14 8.89 -8.95
C GLU A 287 16.95 8.70 -10.47
N ARG A 288 17.81 7.90 -11.15
CA ARG A 288 17.57 7.51 -12.55
C ARG A 288 16.24 6.77 -12.72
N PHE A 289 15.99 5.74 -11.90
CA PHE A 289 14.74 4.97 -11.91
C PHE A 289 13.52 5.89 -11.72
N ARG A 290 13.57 6.77 -10.72
CA ARG A 290 12.55 7.76 -10.40
C ARG A 290 12.29 8.70 -11.59
N GLN A 291 13.32 9.18 -12.27
CA GLN A 291 13.18 10.04 -13.45
C GLN A 291 12.52 9.32 -14.63
N ILE A 292 12.91 8.08 -14.92
CA ILE A 292 12.32 7.27 -16.00
C ILE A 292 10.82 7.04 -15.73
N VAL A 293 10.46 6.56 -14.53
CA VAL A 293 9.05 6.32 -14.16
C VAL A 293 8.25 7.63 -14.11
N ARG A 294 8.82 8.71 -13.57
CA ARG A 294 8.17 10.03 -13.55
C ARG A 294 7.91 10.56 -14.96
N LYS A 295 8.83 10.39 -15.90
CA LYS A 295 8.66 10.77 -17.31
C LYS A 295 7.49 10.02 -17.95
N PHE A 296 7.42 8.70 -17.76
CA PHE A 296 6.31 7.86 -18.24
C PHE A 296 4.95 8.27 -17.64
N ILE A 297 4.90 8.60 -16.34
CA ILE A 297 3.68 9.09 -15.69
C ILE A 297 3.22 10.44 -16.29
N VAL A 298 4.14 11.32 -16.68
CA VAL A 298 3.80 12.59 -17.35
C VAL A 298 3.29 12.38 -18.78
N SER A 299 3.90 11.49 -19.57
CA SER A 299 3.51 11.32 -20.98
C SER A 299 2.29 10.42 -21.19
N GLU A 300 2.21 9.27 -20.51
CA GLU A 300 1.16 8.27 -20.79
C GLU A 300 0.00 8.33 -19.80
N VAL A 301 0.29 8.53 -18.51
CA VAL A 301 -0.67 8.24 -17.43
C VAL A 301 -1.50 9.48 -17.05
N LEU A 302 -0.85 10.61 -16.79
CA LEU A 302 -1.53 11.83 -16.33
C LEU A 302 -2.52 12.46 -17.34
N PRO A 303 -2.31 12.39 -18.67
CA PRO A 303 -3.32 12.84 -19.64
C PRO A 303 -4.60 12.01 -19.55
N LYS A 304 -4.48 10.68 -19.67
CA LYS A 304 -5.59 9.72 -19.55
C LYS A 304 -6.30 9.82 -18.21
N ALA A 305 -5.54 9.91 -17.11
CA ALA A 305 -6.08 10.10 -15.75
C ALA A 305 -6.70 11.50 -15.52
N THR A 306 -6.63 12.41 -16.50
CA THR A 306 -7.35 13.69 -16.51
C THR A 306 -8.60 13.62 -17.39
N GLU A 307 -8.56 12.88 -18.49
CA GLU A 307 -9.71 12.60 -19.36
C GLU A 307 -10.73 11.68 -18.70
N ALA A 308 -10.29 10.66 -17.97
CA ALA A 308 -11.15 9.70 -17.25
C ALA A 308 -11.93 10.30 -16.06
N LYS A 309 -11.68 11.56 -15.70
CA LYS A 309 -12.39 12.24 -14.60
C LYS A 309 -13.79 12.67 -15.07
N GLU A 310 -14.80 11.84 -14.80
CA GLU A 310 -16.19 12.14 -15.14
C GLU A 310 -16.59 13.57 -14.72
N THR A 311 -17.21 14.33 -15.65
CA THR A 311 -17.75 15.65 -15.33
C THR A 311 -19.08 15.54 -14.58
N LEU A 312 -19.26 16.41 -13.58
CA LEU A 312 -20.55 16.60 -12.91
C LEU A 312 -21.53 17.36 -13.81
N SER A 313 -22.77 16.91 -13.87
CA SER A 313 -23.85 17.65 -14.53
C SER A 313 -24.19 18.93 -13.78
N ARG A 314 -24.86 19.87 -14.46
CA ARG A 314 -25.31 21.13 -13.87
C ARG A 314 -26.20 20.92 -12.63
N ASN A 315 -27.01 19.86 -12.61
CA ASN A 315 -27.90 19.56 -11.49
C ASN A 315 -27.12 19.04 -10.28
N GLU A 316 -26.15 18.16 -10.49
CA GLU A 316 -25.28 17.65 -9.41
C GLU A 316 -24.42 18.78 -8.82
N VAL A 317 -23.80 19.63 -9.66
CA VAL A 317 -23.04 20.81 -9.20
C VAL A 317 -23.92 21.77 -8.39
N LEU A 318 -25.20 21.91 -8.73
CA LEU A 318 -26.17 22.70 -7.96
C LEU A 318 -26.70 21.98 -6.71
N ALA A 319 -26.66 20.65 -6.66
CA ALA A 319 -26.99 19.86 -5.47
C ALA A 319 -25.88 19.97 -4.42
N PHE A 320 -24.64 19.62 -4.78
CA PHE A 320 -23.48 19.73 -3.88
C PHE A 320 -23.29 21.14 -3.30
N ARG A 321 -23.51 22.20 -4.11
CA ARG A 321 -23.50 23.60 -3.62
C ARG A 321 -24.66 23.95 -2.66
N THR A 322 -25.82 23.31 -2.80
CA THR A 322 -26.92 23.51 -1.84
C THR A 322 -26.56 22.89 -0.50
N ILE A 323 -26.01 21.68 -0.49
CA ILE A 323 -25.64 20.97 0.75
C ILE A 323 -24.47 21.70 1.45
N ASP A 324 -23.51 22.25 0.70
CA ASP A 324 -22.41 23.07 1.25
C ASP A 324 -22.91 24.34 1.95
N LYS A 325 -23.91 25.02 1.38
CA LYS A 325 -24.60 26.14 2.05
C LYS A 325 -25.35 25.70 3.31
N ILE A 326 -26.13 24.63 3.22
CA ILE A 326 -26.93 24.11 4.33
C ILE A 326 -26.03 23.73 5.51
N ILE A 327 -24.97 22.97 5.25
CA ILE A 327 -24.01 22.56 6.28
C ILE A 327 -23.24 23.76 6.84
N SER A 328 -22.91 24.74 5.99
CA SER A 328 -22.33 26.02 6.46
C SER A 328 -23.28 26.78 7.40
N MET A 329 -24.59 26.76 7.16
CA MET A 329 -25.58 27.40 8.03
C MET A 329 -25.76 26.64 9.35
N ILE A 330 -25.85 25.31 9.31
CA ILE A 330 -25.97 24.48 10.52
C ILE A 330 -24.72 24.59 11.40
N HIS A 331 -23.52 24.61 10.82
CA HIS A 331 -22.28 24.81 11.57
C HIS A 331 -22.24 26.19 12.25
N ILE A 332 -22.67 27.25 11.55
CA ILE A 332 -22.79 28.60 12.15
C ILE A 332 -23.79 28.58 13.30
N ALA A 333 -24.96 27.97 13.13
CA ALA A 333 -25.98 27.87 14.19
C ALA A 333 -25.46 27.11 15.42
N LYS A 334 -24.78 25.96 15.25
CA LYS A 334 -24.10 25.26 16.35
C LYS A 334 -23.09 26.18 17.05
N SER A 335 -22.29 26.95 16.31
CA SER A 335 -21.25 27.82 16.89
C SER A 335 -21.79 29.06 17.60
N VAL A 336 -22.98 29.55 17.24
CA VAL A 336 -23.62 30.72 17.89
C VAL A 336 -24.38 30.30 19.15
N ASN A 337 -24.99 29.12 19.18
CA ASN A 337 -25.70 28.62 20.36
C ASN A 337 -24.75 28.10 21.46
N GLY A 338 -23.49 27.79 21.13
CA GLY A 338 -22.52 27.22 22.06
C GLY A 338 -22.12 28.11 23.25
N ASP A 339 -22.38 29.42 23.17
CA ASP A 339 -22.06 30.38 24.24
C ASP A 339 -23.18 30.52 25.30
N GLU A 340 -24.39 30.00 25.06
CA GLU A 340 -25.53 30.13 26.00
C GLU A 340 -25.77 28.87 26.87
N GLU A 341 -25.34 27.69 26.43
CA GLU A 341 -25.75 26.40 27.01
C GLU A 341 -25.01 26.00 28.31
N ASN A 342 -24.43 26.97 29.04
CA ASN A 342 -23.62 26.73 30.23
C ASN A 342 -23.98 27.62 31.44
N LYS A 343 -25.25 27.58 31.83
CA LYS A 343 -25.72 28.03 33.16
C LYS A 343 -26.64 26.96 33.77
N PRO A 344 -26.32 26.39 34.95
CA PRO A 344 -27.24 25.51 35.66
C PRO A 344 -28.40 26.33 36.23
N SER A 345 -29.63 25.87 36.02
CA SER A 345 -30.84 26.45 36.61
C SER A 345 -31.20 25.71 37.90
N GLU A 346 -31.13 26.40 39.04
CA GLU A 346 -31.69 25.88 40.30
C GLU A 346 -33.22 25.85 40.24
N VAL A 347 -33.81 24.83 40.89
CA VAL A 347 -35.26 24.67 40.97
C VAL A 347 -35.80 25.42 42.19
N GLN A 348 -36.70 26.38 41.97
CA GLN A 348 -37.64 26.87 42.99
C GLN A 348 -39.06 26.96 42.41
N ASP A 349 -40.05 26.99 43.31
CA ASP A 349 -41.38 26.45 43.06
C ASP A 349 -42.50 27.52 43.07
N ALA A 350 -43.59 27.17 42.38
CA ALA A 350 -44.97 27.67 42.52
C ALA A 350 -45.35 29.16 42.20
N THR A 351 -46.57 29.27 41.66
CA THR A 351 -47.55 30.39 41.84
C THR A 351 -47.63 31.52 40.79
N LEU A 352 -48.35 31.22 39.69
CA LEU A 352 -49.52 31.94 39.15
C LEU A 352 -49.53 33.47 38.82
N LEU A 353 -50.16 33.73 37.66
CA LEU A 353 -51.01 34.89 37.25
C LEU A 353 -50.42 36.13 36.51
N HIS A 354 -51.00 36.34 35.31
CA HIS A 354 -51.29 37.60 34.58
C HIS A 354 -50.17 38.48 33.97
N LYS A 355 -50.00 38.35 32.64
CA LYS A 355 -50.41 39.31 31.58
C LYS A 355 -50.64 40.81 31.96
N PRO A 356 -50.44 41.78 31.03
CA PRO A 356 -49.45 41.89 29.93
C PRO A 356 -48.95 43.36 29.72
N ILE A 357 -48.44 43.69 28.51
CA ILE A 357 -48.37 45.03 27.84
C ILE A 357 -47.01 45.78 27.82
N ASP A 358 -46.40 45.74 26.63
CA ASP A 358 -45.80 46.82 25.83
C ASP A 358 -44.87 47.92 26.41
N ALA A 359 -43.60 47.78 26.00
CA ALA A 359 -42.91 48.71 25.05
C ALA A 359 -42.06 49.92 25.53
N LYS A 360 -40.88 49.96 24.87
CA LYS A 360 -40.14 51.13 24.33
C LYS A 360 -39.23 51.97 25.25
N ILE A 361 -38.24 52.60 24.58
CA ILE A 361 -37.49 53.82 24.96
C ILE A 361 -36.48 53.63 26.12
N HIS A 362 -35.19 54.01 26.01
CA HIS A 362 -34.35 54.38 24.85
C HIS A 362 -32.84 54.37 25.22
N GLN A 363 -32.01 54.97 24.35
CA GLN A 363 -30.79 55.78 24.59
C GLN A 363 -30.35 56.06 26.06
N THR A 364 -29.06 56.26 26.43
CA THR A 364 -27.81 56.55 25.67
C THR A 364 -26.56 56.48 26.57
N SER A 365 -25.36 56.41 25.96
CA SER A 365 -24.06 56.96 26.45
C SER A 365 -23.49 56.37 27.77
N SER A 366 -22.23 56.58 28.19
CA SER A 366 -21.07 57.36 27.68
C SER A 366 -19.77 56.58 27.97
N GLU A 367 -18.85 56.41 27.02
CA GLU A 367 -17.54 57.11 26.93
C GLU A 367 -16.52 56.92 28.09
N GLY A 368 -15.27 56.61 27.70
CA GLY A 368 -14.05 56.75 28.53
C GLY A 368 -13.65 55.55 29.39
N ASP A 369 -12.38 55.39 29.79
CA ASP A 369 -11.14 56.05 29.33
C ASP A 369 -9.89 55.31 29.90
N LYS A 370 -8.76 55.27 29.17
CA LYS A 370 -7.38 54.94 29.68
C LYS A 370 -7.18 53.56 30.36
N VAL A 371 -5.98 53.10 30.82
CA VAL A 371 -4.56 53.15 30.37
C VAL A 371 -3.85 51.93 31.01
N ASP A 372 -2.70 51.51 30.48
CA ASP A 372 -1.64 50.60 31.02
C ASP A 372 -1.88 49.88 32.38
N ASP A 373 -1.50 48.58 32.46
CA ASP A 373 -0.33 48.30 33.31
C ASP A 373 0.48 47.01 33.01
N LEU A 374 1.74 47.14 33.44
CA LEU A 374 2.90 46.27 33.49
C LEU A 374 2.75 44.76 33.81
N ILE A 375 3.59 43.96 33.15
CA ILE A 375 4.36 42.89 33.82
C ILE A 375 5.85 43.13 33.56
N LYS A 376 6.69 42.96 34.59
CA LYS A 376 8.13 43.25 34.56
C LYS A 376 8.87 42.39 35.58
N ARG A 377 10.12 42.01 35.26
CA ARG A 377 11.22 41.65 36.20
C ARG A 377 11.14 40.26 36.87
N GLU A 378 12.25 39.59 37.20
CA GLU A 378 13.67 39.74 36.80
C GLU A 378 14.42 38.40 37.08
N ASP A 379 15.37 38.03 36.21
CA ASP A 379 16.80 37.68 36.49
C ASP A 379 17.20 36.67 37.61
N ASN A 380 18.39 36.05 37.68
CA ASN A 380 19.66 35.96 36.91
C ASN A 380 20.34 34.59 37.31
N ALA A 381 21.51 34.07 36.88
CA ALA A 381 22.61 34.52 36.00
C ALA A 381 23.47 33.34 35.47
N ASN A 382 24.18 33.58 34.35
CA ASN A 382 25.55 33.10 34.03
C ASN A 382 25.84 31.58 33.88
N ALA A 383 26.84 31.13 33.09
CA ALA A 383 27.91 31.85 32.38
C ALA A 383 28.26 31.22 31.00
N LYS A 384 28.79 32.06 30.09
CA LYS A 384 30.02 31.95 29.24
C LYS A 384 30.59 30.54 28.90
N GLU A 385 31.25 30.33 27.75
CA GLU A 385 31.98 31.28 26.88
C GLU A 385 32.08 30.78 25.41
N ASP A 386 32.26 31.70 24.45
CA ASP A 386 32.58 31.36 23.05
C ASP A 386 34.03 30.86 22.88
N GLN A 387 34.28 30.02 21.88
CA GLN A 387 35.40 30.20 20.94
C GLN A 387 35.09 29.58 19.56
N ASN A 388 35.67 30.16 18.50
CA ASN A 388 35.46 29.82 17.10
C ASN A 388 36.83 29.78 16.39
N PHE A 389 37.18 28.69 15.70
CA PHE A 389 38.42 28.64 14.91
C PHE A 389 38.35 27.72 13.70
N MET A 390 38.60 28.28 12.51
CA MET A 390 38.90 27.52 11.28
C MET A 390 40.41 27.29 11.17
N LEU A 391 40.84 26.09 10.75
CA LEU A 391 42.17 25.89 10.17
C LEU A 391 42.12 24.97 8.93
N LYS A 392 43.19 25.04 8.11
CA LYS A 392 43.25 24.56 6.71
C LYS A 392 44.02 23.23 6.57
N PRO A 393 43.82 22.47 5.48
CA PRO A 393 44.44 21.14 5.26
C PRO A 393 45.82 21.18 4.55
N LYS A 394 46.42 19.98 4.40
CA LYS A 394 47.65 19.55 3.66
C LYS A 394 48.91 19.33 4.52
N PRO A 395 49.92 18.54 4.06
CA PRO A 395 50.02 17.79 2.79
C PRO A 395 50.30 16.27 2.92
N ASP A 396 50.39 15.68 1.73
CA ASP A 396 50.73 14.32 1.32
C ASP A 396 51.85 13.59 2.09
N THR A 397 51.77 12.25 2.12
CA THR A 397 52.94 11.37 2.20
C THR A 397 52.73 10.17 1.29
N GLN A 398 53.58 10.01 0.27
CA GLN A 398 53.55 8.85 -0.62
C GLN A 398 54.25 7.66 0.05
N PHE A 399 53.64 6.47 -0.01
CA PHE A 399 54.38 5.22 0.08
C PHE A 399 53.84 4.21 -0.93
N SER A 400 54.73 3.68 -1.76
CA SER A 400 54.46 2.60 -2.71
C SER A 400 55.22 1.35 -2.27
N THR A 401 54.51 0.25 -2.07
CA THR A 401 55.06 -1.11 -2.04
C THR A 401 54.00 -2.10 -2.51
N HIS A 402 54.41 -3.10 -3.30
CA HIS A 402 53.55 -4.16 -3.80
C HIS A 402 53.09 -5.10 -2.67
N PRO A 403 51.88 -5.70 -2.76
CA PRO A 403 51.56 -6.89 -1.97
C PRO A 403 52.37 -8.10 -2.50
N PRO A 404 52.85 -9.00 -1.63
CA PRO A 404 53.53 -10.21 -2.05
C PRO A 404 52.57 -11.24 -2.65
N SER A 405 53.04 -12.01 -3.62
CA SER A 405 52.30 -13.11 -4.23
C SER A 405 52.43 -14.40 -3.42
N GLU A 406 51.36 -14.82 -2.72
CA GLU A 406 51.28 -16.17 -2.18
C GLU A 406 50.92 -17.19 -3.27
N GLN A 407 51.66 -18.31 -3.28
CA GLN A 407 51.49 -19.39 -4.25
C GLN A 407 50.64 -20.51 -3.63
N LEU A 408 49.54 -20.90 -4.28
CA LEU A 408 48.90 -22.19 -3.98
C LEU A 408 49.65 -23.33 -4.70
N PRO A 409 49.80 -24.51 -4.06
CA PRO A 409 50.55 -25.62 -4.63
C PRO A 409 49.81 -26.26 -5.82
N GLN A 410 50.57 -26.64 -6.86
CA GLN A 410 50.05 -27.40 -7.99
C GLN A 410 49.80 -28.87 -7.59
N ALA A 411 48.61 -29.38 -7.87
CA ALA A 411 48.32 -30.82 -7.83
C ALA A 411 48.42 -31.41 -9.25
N THR A 412 49.33 -32.34 -9.45
CA THR A 412 49.61 -32.96 -10.75
C THR A 412 48.54 -33.98 -11.13
N VAL A 413 48.08 -33.96 -12.39
CA VAL A 413 47.26 -35.03 -12.98
C VAL A 413 47.89 -35.43 -14.33
N PRO A 414 48.21 -36.72 -14.55
CA PRO A 414 48.83 -37.16 -15.80
C PRO A 414 47.82 -37.30 -16.95
N ASN A 415 48.25 -36.94 -18.16
CA ASN A 415 47.48 -37.18 -19.39
C ASN A 415 47.63 -38.63 -19.86
N THR A 416 46.51 -39.27 -20.19
CA THR A 416 46.44 -40.29 -21.24
C THR A 416 45.18 -40.05 -22.07
N VAL A 417 45.34 -39.92 -23.38
CA VAL A 417 44.27 -39.54 -24.32
C VAL A 417 44.16 -40.60 -25.41
N THR A 418 42.98 -41.22 -25.56
CA THR A 418 42.60 -41.86 -26.84
C THR A 418 41.08 -41.85 -27.03
N THR A 419 40.61 -41.04 -28.00
CA THR A 419 39.41 -41.23 -28.87
C THR A 419 38.04 -41.59 -28.24
N SER A 420 36.91 -41.06 -28.72
CA SER A 420 36.59 -40.72 -30.12
C SER A 420 35.57 -39.56 -30.27
N LYS A 421 35.16 -39.29 -31.51
CA LYS A 421 34.27 -38.20 -31.98
C LYS A 421 32.79 -38.53 -31.60
N THR A 422 31.76 -37.67 -31.74
CA THR A 422 31.51 -36.69 -32.82
C THR A 422 30.41 -35.67 -32.46
N THR A 423 30.56 -34.42 -32.97
CA THR A 423 29.55 -33.38 -33.29
C THR A 423 28.32 -33.09 -32.40
N SER A 424 28.12 -31.78 -32.19
CA SER A 424 26.93 -31.10 -31.67
C SER A 424 25.63 -31.25 -32.48
N SER A 425 24.48 -31.15 -31.81
CA SER A 425 23.18 -30.82 -32.42
C SER A 425 22.38 -29.83 -31.56
N THR A 426 22.01 -28.69 -32.13
CA THR A 426 21.11 -27.66 -31.53
C THR A 426 19.64 -28.15 -31.58
N PRO A 427 18.72 -27.70 -30.68
CA PRO A 427 17.40 -28.31 -30.56
C PRO A 427 16.48 -28.10 -31.78
N TRP A 428 15.60 -29.08 -32.01
CA TRP A 428 14.58 -29.05 -33.07
C TRP A 428 13.29 -28.36 -32.59
N PHE A 429 12.74 -27.47 -33.43
CA PHE A 429 11.36 -27.00 -33.32
C PHE A 429 10.39 -28.07 -33.82
N TYR A 430 9.25 -28.23 -33.16
CA TYR A 430 8.17 -29.12 -33.63
C TYR A 430 7.09 -28.29 -34.34
N GLN A 431 6.96 -28.47 -35.66
CA GLN A 431 5.74 -28.10 -36.40
C GLN A 431 4.86 -29.33 -36.57
N MET A 432 3.55 -29.12 -36.70
CA MET A 432 2.59 -30.11 -37.18
C MET A 432 1.74 -29.47 -38.28
N GLU A 433 1.61 -30.15 -39.41
CA GLU A 433 0.63 -29.82 -40.46
C GLU A 433 -0.03 -31.11 -41.00
N ASP A 434 -1.36 -31.08 -41.00
CA ASP A 434 -2.33 -31.66 -41.93
C ASP A 434 -2.26 -33.09 -42.52
N SER A 435 -3.45 -33.71 -42.56
CA SER A 435 -3.85 -34.70 -43.57
C SER A 435 -5.37 -34.77 -43.79
N LYS A 436 -5.91 -33.75 -44.47
CA LYS A 436 -7.01 -33.76 -45.49
C LYS A 436 -8.25 -34.68 -45.31
N GLN A 437 -9.45 -34.09 -45.45
CA GLN A 437 -10.32 -34.36 -46.63
C GLN A 437 -11.45 -33.31 -46.86
N THR A 438 -11.88 -33.25 -48.12
CA THR A 438 -12.86 -32.38 -48.85
C THR A 438 -14.26 -32.26 -48.21
N ILE A 439 -15.12 -31.25 -48.47
CA ILE A 439 -15.82 -30.88 -49.74
C ILE A 439 -16.18 -29.36 -49.81
N GLU A 440 -16.50 -28.87 -51.02
CA GLU A 440 -16.84 -27.50 -51.49
C GLU A 440 -18.04 -26.81 -50.78
N SER A 441 -18.16 -25.47 -50.70
CA SER A 441 -18.64 -24.64 -51.82
C SER A 441 -18.41 -23.10 -51.74
N ARG A 442 -17.80 -22.60 -52.82
CA ARG A 442 -17.70 -21.23 -53.39
C ARG A 442 -18.75 -20.15 -53.01
N MET A 443 -18.28 -18.98 -52.55
CA MET A 443 -18.66 -17.67 -53.13
C MET A 443 -17.63 -16.55 -52.84
N THR A 444 -17.47 -15.60 -53.77
CA THR A 444 -16.44 -14.54 -53.76
C THR A 444 -17.03 -13.20 -54.17
N LEU A 445 -16.54 -12.08 -53.62
CA LEU A 445 -16.47 -10.79 -54.34
C LEU A 445 -15.49 -9.83 -53.65
N THR A 446 -14.78 -9.02 -54.44
CA THR A 446 -13.80 -8.01 -53.99
C THR A 446 -14.28 -6.58 -54.30
N PRO A 447 -13.86 -5.55 -53.54
CA PRO A 447 -14.26 -4.17 -53.78
C PRO A 447 -13.42 -3.48 -54.88
N GLN A 448 -14.00 -2.48 -55.55
CA GLN A 448 -13.31 -1.49 -56.37
C GLN A 448 -13.83 -0.09 -56.05
N ALA A 449 -12.99 0.93 -56.27
CA ALA A 449 -13.34 2.34 -56.15
C ALA A 449 -13.11 3.07 -57.49
N PRO A 450 -13.91 4.09 -57.84
CA PRO A 450 -13.66 4.97 -58.98
C PRO A 450 -13.07 6.33 -58.56
N THR A 451 -12.44 7.02 -59.51
CA THR A 451 -11.93 8.40 -59.35
C THR A 451 -12.24 9.19 -60.61
N LEU A 452 -12.62 10.46 -60.50
CA LEU A 452 -12.83 11.38 -61.62
C LEU A 452 -12.29 12.79 -61.31
N LYS A 453 -12.11 13.62 -62.36
CA LYS A 453 -11.31 14.86 -62.34
C LYS A 453 -12.04 16.04 -63.00
N GLN A 454 -11.70 17.26 -62.53
CA GLN A 454 -11.62 18.52 -63.31
C GLN A 454 -12.96 19.10 -63.88
N SER A 455 -13.15 20.42 -64.09
CA SER A 455 -12.35 21.60 -63.69
C SER A 455 -13.23 22.88 -63.49
N PRO A 456 -12.93 24.13 -63.93
CA PRO A 456 -12.92 25.28 -63.00
C PRO A 456 -13.90 26.44 -63.34
N ASP A 457 -14.07 27.40 -62.41
CA ASP A 457 -14.38 28.79 -62.78
C ASP A 457 -14.03 29.82 -61.66
N ALA A 458 -14.21 31.13 -61.92
CA ALA A 458 -13.38 32.19 -61.33
C ALA A 458 -14.00 33.21 -60.32
N VAL A 459 -13.12 33.70 -59.42
CA VAL A 459 -13.02 35.05 -58.79
C VAL A 459 -14.30 35.76 -58.26
N THR A 460 -14.36 35.98 -56.93
CA THR A 460 -14.59 37.32 -56.32
C THR A 460 -14.38 37.32 -54.78
N SER A 461 -14.04 38.49 -54.23
CA SER A 461 -14.05 38.85 -52.80
C SER A 461 -14.31 40.36 -52.71
N PRO A 462 -15.06 40.91 -51.71
CA PRO A 462 -14.75 40.87 -50.27
C PRO A 462 -16.06 40.72 -49.41
N PRO A 463 -16.20 41.14 -48.12
CA PRO A 463 -15.23 41.63 -47.14
C PRO A 463 -15.24 40.87 -45.78
N SER A 464 -14.37 41.30 -44.87
CA SER A 464 -14.22 40.75 -43.52
C SER A 464 -15.37 41.12 -42.56
N VAL A 465 -15.86 40.15 -41.78
CA VAL A 465 -16.67 40.38 -40.57
C VAL A 465 -16.03 39.68 -39.38
N SER A 466 -15.69 40.42 -38.33
CA SER A 466 -15.05 39.87 -37.13
C SER A 466 -16.07 39.25 -36.17
N SER A 467 -16.33 37.95 -36.28
CA SER A 467 -17.06 37.20 -35.25
C SER A 467 -16.11 36.80 -34.12
N LYS A 468 -16.32 37.36 -32.92
CA LYS A 468 -15.61 36.92 -31.70
C LYS A 468 -16.08 35.52 -31.33
N ILE A 469 -15.36 34.49 -31.77
CA ILE A 469 -15.55 33.12 -31.27
C ILE A 469 -15.15 33.11 -29.80
N THR A 470 -16.13 33.24 -28.92
CA THR A 470 -15.98 33.08 -27.48
C THR A 470 -15.71 31.61 -27.18
N SER A 471 -14.44 31.24 -27.14
CA SER A 471 -13.99 29.91 -26.75
C SER A 471 -14.58 29.55 -25.39
N ARG A 472 -15.57 28.65 -25.38
CA ARG A 472 -16.17 28.10 -24.17
C ARG A 472 -15.10 27.28 -23.47
N LYS A 473 -14.33 27.91 -22.56
CA LYS A 473 -13.34 27.23 -21.74
C LYS A 473 -13.99 26.02 -21.07
N ALA A 474 -13.53 24.83 -21.41
CA ALA A 474 -13.92 23.60 -20.73
C ALA A 474 -13.69 23.80 -19.23
N THR A 475 -14.78 23.75 -18.45
CA THR A 475 -14.73 24.06 -17.03
C THR A 475 -14.27 22.80 -16.30
N THR A 476 -13.03 22.81 -15.82
CA THR A 476 -12.42 21.69 -15.10
C THR A 476 -13.28 21.20 -13.93
N PRO A 477 -13.28 19.88 -13.64
CA PRO A 477 -14.17 19.28 -12.65
C PRO A 477 -13.90 19.87 -11.26
N LYS A 478 -14.83 20.70 -10.79
CA LYS A 478 -14.77 21.28 -9.44
C LYS A 478 -15.20 20.25 -8.41
N ILE A 479 -14.22 19.61 -7.78
CA ILE A 479 -14.38 18.94 -6.48
C ILE A 479 -15.08 19.93 -5.53
N VAL A 480 -16.20 19.51 -4.92
CA VAL A 480 -16.95 20.37 -3.99
C VAL A 480 -16.45 20.12 -2.57
N ARG A 481 -15.39 20.84 -2.21
CA ARG A 481 -14.86 20.89 -0.85
C ARG A 481 -15.87 21.51 0.09
N MET A 482 -16.43 20.74 1.03
CA MET A 482 -17.34 21.22 2.07
C MET A 482 -16.52 21.76 3.24
N SER A 483 -15.75 22.83 2.94
CA SER A 483 -14.52 23.16 3.65
C SER A 483 -14.69 23.54 5.12
N ARG A 484 -15.91 23.86 5.58
CA ARG A 484 -16.18 24.34 6.95
C ARG A 484 -16.32 23.25 8.01
N LEU A 485 -16.65 22.01 7.63
CA LEU A 485 -16.56 20.86 8.55
C LEU A 485 -15.28 20.04 8.36
N GLY A 486 -14.38 20.48 7.47
CA GLY A 486 -13.16 19.73 7.14
C GLY A 486 -13.42 18.39 6.43
N LEU A 487 -14.58 18.23 5.78
CA LEU A 487 -14.95 17.05 5.00
C LEU A 487 -14.88 17.37 3.49
N GLU A 488 -14.09 16.62 2.72
CA GLU A 488 -13.99 16.77 1.26
C GLU A 488 -14.90 15.72 0.57
N VAL A 489 -16.02 16.16 -0.02
CA VAL A 489 -16.95 15.26 -0.71
C VAL A 489 -16.58 15.13 -2.18
N ILE A 490 -16.29 13.90 -2.61
CA ILE A 490 -15.72 13.58 -3.91
C ILE A 490 -16.66 12.58 -4.62
N PRO A 491 -17.54 13.06 -5.52
CA PRO A 491 -18.34 12.17 -6.35
C PRO A 491 -17.47 11.48 -7.41
N TYR A 492 -17.74 10.20 -7.67
CA TYR A 492 -17.07 9.37 -8.69
C TYR A 492 -18.08 8.43 -9.35
N GLY A 493 -17.71 7.77 -10.44
CA GLY A 493 -18.58 6.78 -11.10
C GLY A 493 -17.86 5.48 -11.36
N ASP A 494 -18.30 4.40 -10.72
CA ASP A 494 -17.85 3.04 -11.04
C ASP A 494 -19.05 2.08 -10.97
N GLU A 495 -19.34 1.42 -12.09
CA GLU A 495 -20.47 0.47 -12.18
C GLU A 495 -20.15 -0.88 -11.51
N ASN A 496 -18.88 -1.09 -11.11
CA ASN A 496 -18.41 -2.29 -10.42
C ASN A 496 -18.26 -2.10 -8.90
N ASP A 497 -18.47 -0.88 -8.37
CA ASP A 497 -18.37 -0.60 -6.94
C ASP A 497 -19.76 -0.57 -6.30
N GLU A 498 -20.12 -1.67 -5.64
CA GLU A 498 -21.42 -1.86 -4.98
C GLU A 498 -21.68 -0.86 -3.83
N ARG A 499 -20.69 -0.09 -3.40
CA ARG A 499 -20.80 0.84 -2.26
C ARG A 499 -21.48 2.14 -2.67
N GLU A 500 -22.57 2.51 -1.97
CA GLU A 500 -23.18 3.85 -2.05
C GLU A 500 -22.13 4.96 -1.84
N TYR A 501 -21.29 4.77 -0.82
CA TYR A 501 -20.20 5.67 -0.45
C TYR A 501 -19.14 4.96 0.37
N PHE A 502 -17.96 5.58 0.53
CA PHE A 502 -16.95 5.19 1.52
C PHE A 502 -16.13 6.40 1.99
N CYS A 503 -15.48 6.29 3.14
CA CYS A 503 -14.66 7.35 3.73
C CYS A 503 -13.17 6.99 3.74
N ASP A 504 -12.30 8.00 3.57
CA ASP A 504 -10.84 7.92 3.69
C ASP A 504 -10.38 9.10 4.55
N GLY A 505 -10.35 8.91 5.87
CA GLY A 505 -10.15 9.98 6.85
C GLY A 505 -11.17 11.12 6.68
N LYS A 506 -10.70 12.27 6.20
CA LYS A 506 -11.50 13.49 5.96
C LYS A 506 -12.09 13.61 4.54
N LYS A 507 -12.11 12.52 3.77
CA LYS A 507 -12.72 12.47 2.43
C LYS A 507 -13.91 11.52 2.42
N LEU A 508 -15.00 11.92 1.79
CA LEU A 508 -16.21 11.11 1.58
C LEU A 508 -16.42 10.93 0.07
N PHE A 509 -16.29 9.69 -0.39
CA PHE A 509 -16.45 9.30 -1.78
C PHE A 509 -17.86 8.78 -2.02
N ILE A 510 -18.58 9.32 -2.99
CA ILE A 510 -19.98 8.92 -3.29
C ILE A 510 -20.06 8.37 -4.71
N ASN A 511 -20.57 7.14 -4.86
CA ASN A 511 -20.71 6.51 -6.16
C ASN A 511 -21.98 7.03 -6.87
N ARG A 512 -21.78 7.74 -7.98
CA ARG A 512 -22.82 8.27 -8.87
C ARG A 512 -23.52 7.16 -9.66
N LYS A 513 -22.81 6.07 -9.95
CA LYS A 513 -23.30 4.92 -10.74
C LYS A 513 -24.10 3.93 -9.90
N HIS A 514 -23.98 3.98 -8.57
CA HIS A 514 -24.72 3.09 -7.67
C HIS A 514 -26.25 3.25 -7.90
N PRO A 515 -27.04 2.15 -7.98
CA PRO A 515 -28.46 2.20 -8.32
C PRO A 515 -29.32 3.15 -7.48
N ALA A 516 -28.98 3.37 -6.21
CA ALA A 516 -29.67 4.36 -5.37
C ALA A 516 -29.40 5.81 -5.82
N TYR A 517 -28.16 6.18 -6.16
CA TYR A 517 -27.85 7.52 -6.66
C TYR A 517 -28.55 7.78 -8.00
N MET A 518 -28.47 6.82 -8.93
CA MET A 518 -29.14 6.90 -10.23
C MET A 518 -30.67 7.03 -10.10
N ARG A 519 -31.28 6.33 -9.14
CA ARG A 519 -32.72 6.42 -8.83
C ARG A 519 -33.12 7.81 -8.33
N GLU A 520 -32.35 8.41 -7.41
CA GLU A 520 -32.67 9.75 -6.91
C GLU A 520 -32.33 10.84 -7.94
N LEU A 521 -31.31 10.64 -8.78
CA LEU A 521 -30.99 11.50 -9.92
C LEU A 521 -32.11 11.55 -10.96
N ALA A 522 -32.75 10.41 -11.24
CA ALA A 522 -33.89 10.32 -12.14
C ALA A 522 -35.15 11.05 -11.62
N LYS A 523 -35.31 11.17 -10.30
CA LYS A 523 -36.41 11.96 -9.68
C LYS A 523 -36.14 13.47 -9.67
N GLY A 524 -34.89 13.89 -9.88
CA GLY A 524 -34.50 15.30 -9.98
C GLY A 524 -33.63 15.80 -8.81
N ARG A 525 -33.20 17.07 -8.93
CA ARG A 525 -32.16 17.68 -8.09
C ARG A 525 -32.39 17.53 -6.59
N ASP A 526 -33.60 17.75 -6.11
CA ASP A 526 -33.85 17.89 -4.68
C ASP A 526 -33.89 16.53 -3.96
N PHE A 527 -34.15 15.45 -4.71
CA PHE A 527 -33.94 14.08 -4.26
C PHE A 527 -32.44 13.75 -4.16
N VAL A 528 -31.62 14.18 -5.12
CA VAL A 528 -30.14 14.07 -5.04
C VAL A 528 -29.59 14.87 -3.85
N VAL A 529 -30.11 16.07 -3.60
CA VAL A 529 -29.78 16.87 -2.41
C VAL A 529 -30.07 16.08 -1.14
N ARG A 530 -31.30 15.55 -0.98
CA ARG A 530 -31.70 14.76 0.20
C ARG A 530 -30.88 13.47 0.36
N TYR A 531 -30.57 12.78 -0.74
CA TYR A 531 -29.77 11.55 -0.74
C TYR A 531 -28.33 11.77 -0.26
N ILE A 532 -27.63 12.76 -0.84
CA ILE A 532 -26.27 13.10 -0.44
C ILE A 532 -26.26 13.69 0.99
N LEU A 533 -27.24 14.53 1.33
CA LEU A 533 -27.41 15.09 2.67
C LEU A 533 -27.53 13.98 3.74
N ARG A 534 -28.34 12.93 3.50
CA ARG A 534 -28.44 11.77 4.40
C ARG A 534 -27.06 11.11 4.63
N ILE A 535 -26.31 10.88 3.55
CA ILE A 535 -24.97 10.28 3.64
C ILE A 535 -24.03 11.17 4.44
N VAL A 536 -23.96 12.47 4.09
CA VAL A 536 -23.06 13.43 4.75
C VAL A 536 -23.42 13.60 6.23
N ALA A 537 -24.71 13.70 6.57
CA ALA A 537 -25.17 13.77 7.96
C ALA A 537 -24.82 12.51 8.76
N SER A 538 -24.99 11.33 8.19
CA SER A 538 -24.57 10.06 8.82
C SER A 538 -23.06 10.01 9.06
N VAL A 539 -22.26 10.44 8.09
CA VAL A 539 -20.79 10.46 8.20
C VAL A 539 -20.32 11.48 9.25
N ILE A 540 -20.88 12.69 9.27
CA ILE A 540 -20.58 13.69 10.30
C ILE A 540 -20.94 13.15 11.69
N ALA A 541 -22.13 12.57 11.84
CA ALA A 541 -22.58 12.10 13.14
C ALA A 541 -21.72 10.94 13.67
N SER A 542 -21.27 10.02 12.82
CA SER A 542 -20.27 8.99 13.19
C SER A 542 -18.84 9.52 13.40
N MET A 543 -18.56 10.79 13.08
CA MET A 543 -17.30 11.47 13.41
C MET A 543 -17.42 12.34 14.68
N GLU A 544 -18.61 12.86 15.00
CA GLU A 544 -18.90 13.55 16.25
C GLU A 544 -19.13 12.56 17.41
N HIS A 545 -19.84 11.44 17.16
CA HIS A 545 -20.22 10.42 18.15
C HIS A 545 -19.90 9.01 17.60
N PRO A 546 -18.97 8.25 18.20
CA PRO A 546 -18.67 6.87 17.77
C PRO A 546 -19.81 5.87 18.07
N ASP A 547 -20.63 6.14 19.09
CA ASP A 547 -21.71 5.27 19.52
C ASP A 547 -22.98 5.42 18.65
N SER A 548 -23.58 4.28 18.30
CA SER A 548 -24.55 4.19 17.20
C SER A 548 -25.88 4.90 17.44
N ILE A 549 -26.25 5.16 18.69
CA ILE A 549 -27.51 5.84 19.07
C ILE A 549 -27.36 7.35 18.93
N GLU A 550 -26.35 7.94 19.57
CA GLU A 550 -26.08 9.38 19.50
C GLU A 550 -25.73 9.83 18.05
N ALA A 551 -25.04 8.96 17.30
CA ALA A 551 -24.81 9.18 15.87
C ALA A 551 -26.13 9.19 15.06
N LEU A 552 -27.09 8.33 15.37
CA LEU A 552 -28.37 8.30 14.66
C LEU A 552 -29.23 9.54 14.98
N GLU A 553 -29.27 9.97 16.25
CA GLU A 553 -29.98 11.18 16.67
C GLU A 553 -29.36 12.45 16.08
N THR A 554 -28.03 12.56 16.11
CA THR A 554 -27.32 13.69 15.49
C THR A 554 -27.48 13.71 13.98
N ALA A 555 -27.44 12.56 13.28
CA ALA A 555 -27.73 12.51 11.85
C ALA A 555 -29.16 12.94 11.52
N ASN A 556 -30.15 12.49 12.30
CA ASN A 556 -31.55 12.87 12.14
C ASN A 556 -31.78 14.37 12.39
N ARG A 557 -31.15 14.95 13.43
CA ARG A 557 -31.15 16.41 13.69
C ARG A 557 -30.57 17.19 12.51
N LEU A 558 -29.38 16.81 12.03
CA LEU A 558 -28.73 17.44 10.87
C LEU A 558 -29.62 17.39 9.61
N ILE A 559 -30.32 16.28 9.36
CA ILE A 559 -31.28 16.15 8.25
C ILE A 559 -32.51 17.03 8.46
N ALA A 560 -33.08 17.07 9.68
CA ALA A 560 -34.26 17.86 10.00
C ALA A 560 -34.00 19.37 9.90
N ASP A 561 -32.85 19.85 10.38
CA ASP A 561 -32.43 21.25 10.24
C ASP A 561 -32.14 21.61 8.78
N ALA A 562 -31.48 20.72 8.05
CA ALA A 562 -31.23 20.90 6.62
C ALA A 562 -32.53 21.00 5.78
N LEU A 563 -33.56 20.22 6.12
CA LEU A 563 -34.86 20.26 5.44
C LEU A 563 -35.64 21.57 5.68
N LYS A 564 -35.25 22.42 6.65
CA LYS A 564 -35.78 23.79 6.81
C LYS A 564 -35.19 24.77 5.77
N HIS A 565 -34.24 24.32 4.96
CA HIS A 565 -33.43 25.15 4.05
C HIS A 565 -33.33 24.57 2.61
N VAL A 566 -34.21 23.63 2.26
CA VAL A 566 -34.37 23.03 0.92
C VAL A 566 -35.72 23.41 0.33
#